data_AF-A0AAV2SPB4-F1
#
_entry.id   AF-A0AAV2SPB4-F1
#
_cell.length_a   1.000
_cell.length_b   1.000
_cell.length_c   1.000
_cell.angle_alpha   90.00
_cell.angle_beta   90.00
_cell.angle_gamma   90.00
#
_symmetry.space_group_name_H-M   'P 1'
#
loop_
_entity.id
_entity.type
_entity.pdbx_description
1 polymer ?
#
loop_
_entity_poly.entity_id
_entity_poly.type
_entity_poly.pdbx_seq_one_letter_code
_entity_poly.pdbx_strand_id
1 'polypeptide(L)'
;LEEEELISDVFPLHNSKELKRVKNKWYWDFSIFTLGVPEEVQAYFGGAVAMYFKFIGFYTMMLIIPTIFGILTVVYSFETPMKITFFAVFNLVWATFFLEFWKRKCSVLSFKWGTLTCSIDHEVQPHYCGKGRHNIIINRYTQDYPLWKVRLKV
;
A
#
# COMPACT_ATOMS: atom_id res chain seq x y z
N LEU A 1 -19.41 23.34 7.41
CA LEU A 1 -18.28 23.71 8.30
C LEU A 1 -16.97 23.88 7.54
N GLU A 2 -16.32 22.81 7.05
CA GLU A 2 -15.16 22.98 6.13
C GLU A 2 -15.59 23.59 4.78
N GLU A 3 -16.68 23.09 4.19
CA GLU A 3 -17.29 23.67 2.97
C GLU A 3 -17.82 25.10 3.15
N GLU A 4 -18.07 25.51 4.40
CA GLU A 4 -18.57 26.86 4.70
C GLU A 4 -17.42 27.83 5.00
N GLU A 5 -16.18 27.45 4.70
CA GLU A 5 -14.92 28.17 5.00
C GLU A 5 -14.76 28.58 6.48
N LEU A 6 -15.54 27.96 7.37
CA LEU A 6 -15.52 28.26 8.81
C LEU A 6 -14.34 27.58 9.52
N ILE A 7 -13.81 26.52 8.94
CA ILE A 7 -12.66 25.76 9.44
C ILE A 7 -11.61 25.73 8.33
N SER A 8 -10.39 26.21 8.62
CA SER A 8 -9.27 26.17 7.67
C SER A 8 -8.84 24.75 7.40
N ASP A 9 -8.37 24.03 8.42
CA ASP A 9 -7.81 22.68 8.29
C ASP A 9 -7.95 21.89 9.59
N VAL A 10 -8.16 20.58 9.47
CA VAL A 10 -8.17 19.64 10.58
C VAL A 10 -7.05 18.62 10.39
N PHE A 11 -6.04 18.66 11.26
CA PHE A 11 -4.93 17.70 11.24
C PHE A 11 -4.61 17.19 12.64
N PRO A 12 -4.21 15.90 12.77
CA PRO A 12 -3.83 15.35 14.06
C PRO A 12 -2.50 15.93 14.55
N LEU A 13 -2.42 16.22 15.85
CA LEU A 13 -1.17 16.64 16.49
C LEU A 13 -0.24 15.44 16.72
N HIS A 14 1.04 15.68 16.50
CA HIS A 14 2.06 14.65 16.62
C HIS A 14 2.50 14.43 18.08
N ASN A 15 2.65 13.18 18.50
CA ASN A 15 3.29 12.87 19.79
C ASN A 15 4.79 12.65 19.59
N SER A 16 5.59 13.65 19.95
CA SER A 16 7.05 13.65 19.76
C SER A 16 7.79 12.56 20.54
N LYS A 17 7.25 12.10 21.68
CA LYS A 17 7.89 11.04 22.49
C LYS A 17 7.79 9.68 21.79
N GLU A 18 6.59 9.31 21.37
CA GLU A 18 6.35 8.08 20.62
C GLU A 18 7.05 8.09 19.26
N LEU A 19 7.06 9.23 18.56
CA LEU A 19 7.80 9.35 17.31
C LEU A 19 9.29 9.06 17.53
N LYS A 20 9.92 9.63 18.57
CA LYS A 20 11.33 9.39 18.85
C LYS A 20 11.61 7.92 19.15
N ARG A 21 10.69 7.24 19.82
CA ARG A 21 10.77 5.79 20.10
C ARG A 21 10.71 4.97 18.81
N VAL A 22 9.70 5.21 17.97
CA VAL A 22 9.54 4.54 16.67
C VAL A 22 10.73 4.81 15.76
N LYS A 23 11.16 6.08 15.68
CA LYS A 23 12.33 6.51 14.89
C LYS A 23 13.60 5.80 15.33
N ASN A 24 13.92 5.83 16.63
CA ASN A 24 15.12 5.17 17.14
C ASN A 24 15.10 3.67 16.85
N LYS A 25 13.96 3.00 17.11
CA LYS A 25 13.84 1.58 16.82
C LYS A 25 14.00 1.30 15.32
N TRP A 26 13.41 2.11 14.46
CA TRP A 26 13.52 1.97 13.01
C TRP A 26 14.97 2.09 12.52
N TYR A 27 15.77 3.05 12.99
CA TYR A 27 17.16 3.19 12.54
C TYR A 27 18.07 2.05 13.00
N TRP A 28 17.83 1.51 14.21
CA TRP A 28 18.68 0.48 14.80
C TRP A 28 18.21 -0.95 14.47
N ASP A 29 16.97 -1.14 14.05
CA ASP A 29 16.42 -2.43 13.64
C ASP A 29 16.82 -2.74 12.19
N PHE A 30 18.05 -3.25 12.00
CA PHE A 30 18.61 -3.62 10.70
C PHE A 30 18.17 -5.03 10.27
N SER A 31 16.87 -5.32 10.32
CA SER A 31 16.35 -6.59 9.80
C SER A 31 16.36 -6.57 8.26
N ILE A 32 17.35 -7.25 7.67
CA ILE A 32 17.61 -7.33 6.23
C ILE A 32 16.40 -7.86 5.45
N PHE A 33 15.60 -8.75 6.04
CA PHE A 33 14.48 -9.38 5.31
C PHE A 33 13.21 -8.51 5.25
N THR A 34 13.08 -7.50 6.11
CA THR A 34 11.94 -6.55 6.13
C THR A 34 12.35 -5.10 5.89
N LEU A 35 13.64 -4.85 5.65
CA LEU A 35 14.24 -3.53 5.50
C LEU A 35 13.74 -2.54 6.58
N GLY A 36 13.81 -3.03 7.82
CA GLY A 36 13.75 -2.23 9.05
C GLY A 36 12.43 -1.59 9.47
N VAL A 37 11.30 -1.77 8.76
CA VAL A 37 10.03 -1.12 9.18
C VAL A 37 9.38 -1.90 10.33
N PRO A 38 9.33 -1.38 11.56
CA PRO A 38 8.71 -2.06 12.69
C PRO A 38 7.18 -2.03 12.57
N GLU A 39 6.49 -2.99 13.18
CA GLU A 39 5.02 -2.98 13.23
C GLU A 39 4.45 -1.77 13.97
N GLU A 40 5.25 -1.10 14.80
CA GLU A 40 4.87 0.13 15.51
C GLU A 40 4.61 1.32 14.58
N VAL A 41 5.13 1.29 13.34
CA VAL A 41 4.82 2.30 12.32
C VAL A 41 3.34 2.25 11.97
N GLN A 42 2.74 1.05 11.94
CA GLN A 42 1.29 0.90 11.73
C GLN A 42 0.48 1.45 12.91
N ALA A 43 0.94 1.21 14.14
CA ALA A 43 0.26 1.71 15.32
C ALA A 43 0.29 3.25 15.42
N TYR A 44 1.36 3.87 14.93
CA TYR A 44 1.55 5.33 15.00
C TYR A 44 0.95 6.09 13.82
N PHE A 45 1.20 5.63 12.58
CA PHE A 45 0.80 6.32 11.34
C PHE A 45 -0.44 5.71 10.67
N GLY A 46 -0.91 4.54 11.14
CA GLY A 46 -2.03 3.82 10.55
C GLY A 46 -1.63 2.80 9.47
N GLY A 47 -2.61 2.00 9.05
CA GLY A 47 -2.41 0.88 8.12
C GLY A 47 -1.94 1.30 6.73
N ALA A 48 -2.49 2.38 6.17
CA ALA A 48 -2.15 2.84 4.81
C ALA A 48 -0.67 3.25 4.68
N VAL A 49 -0.18 4.07 5.62
CA VAL A 49 1.21 4.55 5.63
C VAL A 49 2.17 3.39 5.89
N ALA A 50 1.84 2.50 6.81
CA ALA A 50 2.67 1.31 7.07
C ALA A 50 2.73 0.36 5.88
N MET A 51 1.62 0.21 5.14
CA MET A 51 1.56 -0.60 3.93
C MET A 51 2.54 -0.10 2.86
N TYR A 52 2.60 1.22 2.67
CA TYR A 52 3.53 1.86 1.75
C TYR A 52 4.99 1.59 2.10
N PHE A 53 5.38 1.78 3.37
CA PHE A 53 6.76 1.52 3.78
C PHE A 53 7.13 0.03 3.68
N LYS A 54 6.19 -0.87 4.00
CA LYS A 54 6.39 -2.32 3.81
C LYS A 54 6.51 -2.69 2.33
N PHE A 55 5.79 -2.03 1.43
CA PHE A 55 5.94 -2.21 -0.02
C PHE A 55 7.34 -1.84 -0.49
N ILE A 56 7.86 -0.69 -0.07
CA ILE A 56 9.19 -0.23 -0.47
C ILE A 56 10.27 -1.20 0.02
N GLY A 57 10.19 -1.66 1.27
CA GLY A 57 11.14 -2.66 1.79
C GLY A 57 11.08 -3.98 1.03
N PHE A 58 9.88 -4.43 0.65
CA PHE A 58 9.72 -5.62 -0.19
C PHE A 58 10.28 -5.42 -1.61
N TYR A 59 9.99 -4.27 -2.23
CA TYR A 59 10.43 -3.94 -3.58
C TYR A 59 11.95 -3.89 -3.71
N THR A 60 12.61 -3.19 -2.79
CA THR A 60 14.08 -3.07 -2.74
C THR A 60 14.76 -4.42 -2.54
N MET A 61 14.20 -5.32 -1.73
CA MET A 61 14.68 -6.70 -1.57
C MET A 61 14.48 -7.54 -2.84
N MET A 62 13.30 -7.44 -3.47
CA MET A 62 13.00 -8.17 -4.71
C MET A 62 13.85 -7.71 -5.90
N LEU A 63 14.33 -6.46 -5.91
CA LEU A 63 15.24 -5.92 -6.92
C LEU A 63 16.67 -6.49 -6.84
N ILE A 64 17.06 -7.11 -5.73
CA ILE A 64 18.37 -7.76 -5.62
C ILE A 64 18.47 -8.91 -6.63
N ILE A 65 17.38 -9.65 -6.85
CA ILE A 65 17.31 -10.77 -7.80
C ILE A 65 17.64 -10.34 -9.25
N PRO A 66 16.93 -9.35 -9.85
CA PRO A 66 17.24 -8.87 -11.19
C PRO A 66 18.58 -8.13 -11.25
N THR A 67 19.03 -7.53 -10.15
CA THR A 67 20.36 -6.90 -10.09
C THR A 67 21.48 -7.94 -10.22
N ILE A 68 21.41 -9.03 -9.45
CA ILE A 68 22.37 -10.14 -9.54
C ILE A 68 22.32 -10.77 -10.93
N PHE A 69 21.12 -11.02 -11.47
CA PHE A 69 20.97 -11.55 -12.81
C PHE A 69 21.55 -10.62 -13.88
N GLY A 70 21.30 -9.31 -13.78
CA GLY A 70 21.88 -8.31 -14.67
C GLY A 70 23.40 -8.32 -14.67
N ILE A 71 24.03 -8.32 -13.47
CA ILE A 71 25.49 -8.42 -13.32
C ILE A 71 26.01 -9.72 -13.96
N LEU A 72 25.32 -10.85 -13.73
CA LEU A 72 25.66 -12.15 -14.32
C LEU A 72 25.70 -12.05 -15.85
N THR A 73 24.67 -11.47 -16.48
CA THR A 73 24.63 -11.35 -17.95
C THR A 73 25.74 -10.45 -18.53
N VAL A 74 26.31 -9.54 -17.74
CA VAL A 74 27.45 -8.71 -18.13
C VAL A 74 28.75 -9.51 -18.06
N VAL A 75 28.93 -10.32 -17.01
CA VAL A 75 30.15 -11.11 -16.79
C VAL A 75 30.31 -12.24 -17.80
N TYR A 76 29.23 -12.93 -18.19
CA TYR A 76 29.31 -14.11 -19.07
C TYR A 76 29.34 -13.80 -20.58
N SER A 77 29.35 -12.52 -20.98
CA SER A 77 29.48 -12.06 -22.38
C SER A 77 28.73 -12.92 -23.41
N PHE A 78 27.43 -13.16 -23.21
CA PHE A 78 26.59 -13.86 -24.18
C PHE A 78 26.45 -13.08 -25.49
N GLU A 79 26.24 -13.81 -26.60
CA GLU A 79 25.86 -13.23 -27.89
C GLU A 79 24.64 -12.31 -27.76
N THR A 80 24.69 -11.17 -28.45
CA THR A 80 23.70 -10.07 -28.32
C THR A 80 22.24 -10.50 -28.47
N PRO A 81 21.81 -11.32 -29.45
CA PRO A 81 20.41 -11.73 -29.55
C PRO A 81 19.98 -12.64 -28.40
N MET A 82 20.82 -13.59 -27.99
CA MET A 82 20.49 -14.51 -26.90
C MET A 82 20.36 -13.77 -25.58
N LYS A 83 21.27 -12.82 -25.32
CA LYS A 83 21.26 -11.98 -24.11
C LYS A 83 19.93 -11.23 -23.94
N ILE A 84 19.45 -10.57 -25.00
CA ILE A 84 18.21 -9.78 -24.95
C ILE A 84 17.00 -10.68 -24.71
N THR A 85 16.92 -11.84 -25.38
CA THR A 85 15.82 -12.80 -25.22
C THR A 85 15.76 -13.36 -23.80
N PHE A 86 16.90 -13.83 -23.24
CA PHE A 86 16.94 -14.35 -21.87
C PHE A 86 16.57 -13.27 -20.85
N PHE A 87 17.04 -12.03 -21.05
CA PHE A 87 16.70 -10.91 -20.17
C PHE A 87 15.21 -10.58 -20.22
N ALA A 88 14.59 -10.56 -21.40
CA ALA A 88 13.17 -10.27 -21.55
C ALA A 88 12.28 -11.33 -20.88
N VAL A 89 12.57 -12.62 -21.13
CA VAL A 89 11.82 -13.74 -20.51
C VAL A 89 11.96 -13.70 -18.98
N PHE A 90 13.18 -13.49 -18.49
CA PHE A 90 13.42 -13.37 -17.06
C PHE A 90 12.66 -12.19 -16.43
N ASN A 91 12.64 -11.00 -17.06
CA ASN A 91 11.91 -9.85 -16.53
C ASN A 91 10.40 -10.09 -16.46
N LEU A 92 9.82 -10.74 -17.46
CA LEU A 92 8.39 -11.10 -17.45
C LEU A 92 8.07 -12.06 -16.29
N VAL A 93 8.89 -13.09 -16.13
CA VAL A 93 8.75 -14.06 -15.03
C VAL A 93 8.95 -13.38 -13.68
N TRP A 94 9.97 -12.55 -13.53
CA TRP A 94 10.22 -11.82 -12.29
C TRP A 94 9.08 -10.84 -11.95
N ALA A 95 8.58 -10.07 -12.92
CA ALA A 95 7.51 -9.10 -12.69
C ALA A 95 6.20 -9.80 -12.26
N THR A 96 5.87 -10.94 -12.88
CA THR A 96 4.70 -11.73 -12.49
C THR A 96 4.84 -12.30 -11.09
N PHE A 97 6.00 -12.89 -10.76
CA PHE A 97 6.28 -13.34 -9.40
C PHE A 97 6.21 -12.19 -8.40
N PHE A 98 6.87 -11.06 -8.67
CA PHE A 98 6.90 -9.90 -7.80
C PHE A 98 5.48 -9.44 -7.42
N LEU A 99 4.59 -9.29 -8.41
CA LEU A 99 3.21 -8.88 -8.16
C LEU A 99 2.42 -9.91 -7.36
N GLU A 100 2.54 -11.19 -7.69
CA GLU A 100 1.81 -12.26 -6.98
C GLU A 100 2.28 -12.43 -5.54
N PHE A 101 3.60 -12.38 -5.30
CA PHE A 101 4.15 -12.40 -3.95
C PHE A 101 3.72 -11.17 -3.15
N TRP A 102 3.71 -9.99 -3.77
CA TRP A 102 3.21 -8.78 -3.11
C TRP A 102 1.75 -8.92 -2.72
N LYS A 103 0.86 -9.34 -3.64
CA LYS A 103 -0.57 -9.58 -3.34
C LYS A 103 -0.76 -10.49 -2.13
N ARG A 104 0.00 -11.59 -2.05
CA ARG A 104 -0.04 -12.52 -0.91
C ARG A 104 0.41 -11.84 0.38
N LYS A 105 1.54 -11.13 0.35
CA LYS A 105 2.07 -10.39 1.51
C LYS A 105 1.11 -9.30 1.98
N CYS A 106 0.49 -8.57 1.05
CA CYS A 106 -0.53 -7.58 1.33
C CYS A 106 -1.70 -8.15 2.12
N SER A 107 -2.21 -9.30 1.67
CA SER A 107 -3.34 -9.95 2.29
C SER A 107 -3.01 -10.40 3.72
N VAL A 108 -1.85 -11.03 3.91
CA VAL A 108 -1.38 -11.44 5.26
C VAL A 108 -1.23 -10.24 6.19
N LEU A 109 -0.68 -9.14 5.68
CA LEU A 109 -0.43 -7.95 6.47
C LEU A 109 -1.73 -7.23 6.87
N SER A 110 -2.66 -7.10 5.92
CA SER A 110 -3.99 -6.55 6.18
C SER A 110 -4.80 -7.42 7.15
N PHE A 111 -4.66 -8.75 7.06
CA PHE A 111 -5.25 -9.68 8.03
C PHE A 111 -4.68 -9.48 9.43
N LYS A 112 -3.34 -9.45 9.54
CA LYS A 112 -2.65 -9.25 10.82
C LYS A 112 -3.02 -7.93 11.49
N TRP A 113 -3.21 -6.87 10.71
CA TRP A 113 -3.58 -5.55 11.21
C TRP A 113 -5.09 -5.37 11.45
N GLY A 114 -5.92 -6.36 11.09
CA GLY A 114 -7.38 -6.25 11.21
C GLY A 114 -8.01 -5.22 10.28
N THR A 115 -7.27 -4.73 9.27
CA THR A 115 -7.76 -3.68 8.35
C THR A 115 -8.60 -4.22 7.19
N LEU A 116 -8.70 -5.54 7.03
CA LEU A 116 -9.45 -6.17 5.93
C LEU A 116 -10.94 -5.81 5.91
N THR A 117 -11.58 -5.65 7.07
CA THR A 117 -13.03 -5.37 7.17
C THR A 117 -13.35 -3.88 7.18
N CYS A 118 -12.35 -3.02 7.35
CA CYS A 118 -12.54 -1.57 7.49
C CYS A 118 -12.99 -0.90 6.18
N SER A 119 -12.82 -1.55 5.02
CA SER A 119 -13.26 -1.01 3.73
C SER A 119 -14.79 -0.91 3.57
N ILE A 120 -15.54 -1.61 4.41
CA ILE A 120 -17.02 -1.65 4.35
C ILE A 120 -17.63 -0.47 5.11
N ASP A 121 -16.91 0.10 6.07
CA ASP A 121 -17.42 1.13 6.99
C ASP A 121 -16.78 2.51 6.71
N HIS A 122 -16.43 2.77 5.45
CA HIS A 122 -16.05 4.12 5.05
C HIS A 122 -17.28 5.01 5.09
N GLU A 123 -17.27 5.99 6.00
CA GLU A 123 -18.24 7.06 5.97
C GLU A 123 -18.25 7.69 4.58
N VAL A 124 -19.46 7.94 4.10
CA VAL A 124 -19.69 8.58 2.82
C VAL A 124 -18.99 9.94 2.84
N GLN A 125 -18.20 10.23 1.81
CA GLN A 125 -17.47 11.49 1.72
C GLN A 125 -18.43 12.68 1.92
N PRO A 126 -18.03 13.76 2.62
CA PRO A 126 -18.90 14.89 2.92
C PRO A 126 -19.59 15.48 1.67
N HIS A 127 -18.86 15.53 0.55
CA HIS A 127 -19.32 16.06 -0.73
C HIS A 127 -20.21 15.11 -1.55
N TYR A 128 -20.53 13.92 -1.04
CA TYR A 128 -21.27 12.93 -1.80
C TYR A 128 -22.77 13.27 -1.85
N CYS A 129 -23.26 13.65 -3.02
CA CYS A 129 -24.67 13.96 -3.22
C CYS A 129 -25.48 12.71 -3.63
N GLY A 130 -25.92 11.93 -2.64
CA GLY A 130 -26.83 10.78 -2.83
C GLY A 130 -28.25 11.03 -2.33
N LYS A 131 -29.22 10.22 -2.80
CA LYS A 131 -30.56 10.23 -2.18
C LYS A 131 -30.51 9.43 -0.88
N GLY A 132 -31.09 9.96 0.19
CA GLY A 132 -31.23 9.22 1.45
C GLY A 132 -32.06 7.96 1.25
N ARG A 133 -31.48 6.79 1.52
CA ARG A 133 -32.14 5.49 1.47
C ARG A 133 -31.85 4.75 2.77
N HIS A 134 -32.85 4.03 3.29
CA HIS A 134 -32.64 3.18 4.45
C HIS A 134 -31.85 1.94 4.06
N ASN A 135 -30.68 1.75 4.65
CA ASN A 135 -29.84 0.58 4.45
C ASN A 135 -30.24 -0.52 5.44
N ILE A 136 -30.80 -1.62 4.93
CA ILE A 136 -31.28 -2.75 5.75
C ILE A 136 -30.15 -3.55 6.41
N ILE A 137 -28.91 -3.46 5.91
CA ILE A 137 -27.76 -4.23 6.41
C ILE A 137 -27.15 -3.50 7.61
N ILE A 138 -27.01 -2.18 7.50
CA ILE A 138 -26.37 -1.32 8.52
C ILE A 138 -27.43 -0.71 9.48
N ASN A 139 -28.72 -0.84 9.15
CA ASN A 139 -29.85 -0.24 9.85
C ASN A 139 -29.68 1.27 10.09
N ARG A 140 -29.09 1.97 9.11
CA ARG A 140 -28.87 3.42 9.10
C ARG A 140 -29.38 4.01 7.79
N TYR A 141 -29.76 5.28 7.82
CA TYR A 141 -30.01 6.03 6.58
C TYR A 141 -28.67 6.38 5.93
N THR A 142 -28.40 5.83 4.75
CA THR A 142 -27.21 6.14 3.96
C THR A 142 -27.60 6.96 2.73
N GLN A 143 -26.69 7.80 2.27
CA GLN A 143 -26.83 8.42 0.95
C GLN A 143 -26.43 7.39 -0.09
N ASP A 144 -27.35 7.02 -0.97
CA ASP A 144 -27.09 6.09 -2.07
C ASP A 144 -27.18 6.83 -3.42
N TYR A 145 -26.19 6.57 -4.27
CA TYR A 145 -26.18 7.01 -5.67
C TYR A 145 -26.14 5.79 -6.61
N PRO A 146 -26.99 5.73 -7.64
CA PRO A 146 -27.08 4.56 -8.51
C PRO A 146 -25.79 4.35 -9.33
N LEU A 147 -25.24 3.13 -9.26
CA LEU A 147 -23.98 2.75 -9.90
C LEU A 147 -23.98 2.91 -11.42
N TRP A 148 -25.13 2.75 -12.07
CA TRP A 148 -25.23 2.95 -13.51
C TRP A 148 -24.98 4.41 -13.89
N LYS A 149 -25.40 5.39 -13.07
CA LYS A 149 -25.09 6.81 -13.30
C LYS A 149 -23.62 7.13 -13.07
N VAL A 150 -22.98 6.47 -12.10
CA VAL A 150 -21.53 6.59 -11.88
C VAL A 150 -20.76 6.06 -13.08
N ARG A 151 -21.13 4.89 -13.59
CA ARG A 151 -20.48 4.28 -14.76
C ARG A 151 -20.71 5.04 -16.07
N LEU A 152 -21.78 5.83 -16.17
CA LEU A 152 -22.09 6.66 -17.35
C LEU A 152 -21.48 8.07 -17.28
N LYS A 153 -20.98 8.52 -16.13
CA LYS A 153 -20.15 9.72 -16.03
C LYS A 153 -18.78 9.40 -16.63
N VAL A 154 -18.68 9.47 -17.95
CA VAL A 154 -17.43 9.52 -18.72
C VAL A 154 -17.19 10.96 -19.12
#